data_AF-A0A9D1FEM4-F1
#
_entry.id   AF-A0A9D1FEM4-F1
#
_cell.length_a   1.000
_cell.length_b   1.000
_cell.length_c   1.000
_cell.angle_alpha   90.00
_cell.angle_beta   90.00
_cell.angle_gamma   90.00
#
_symmetry.space_group_name_H-M   'P 1'
#
loop_
_entity.id
_entity.type
_entity.pdbx_description
1 polymer ?
#
loop_
_entity_poly.entity_id
_entity_poly.type
_entity_poly.pdbx_seq_one_letter_code
_entity_poly.pdbx_strand_id
1 'polypeptide(L)'
;MAYTFKKAQGHTIGKSLLEEDKLDYAKEMMAKAEAKGVKLLLPVDHICAAEFSAEAEPVVTGEDIPEELMGMDIGPKTVELYKAAVQGAGTVVWNGPMGVFEFASFNKGTFAMAEAVANCGGVTIIGGGDSASAVEKSGYAEKITHISTGGGASLEFLEGKELPGVACLLDK
;
A
#
# COMPACT_ATOMS: atom_id res chain seq x y z
N MET A 1 3.27 -7.66 0.68
CA MET A 1 4.10 -7.00 -0.34
C MET A 1 5.37 -6.36 0.23
N ALA A 2 5.30 -5.28 1.04
CA ALA A 2 6.49 -4.52 1.44
C ALA A 2 7.59 -5.36 2.12
N TYR A 3 7.24 -6.35 2.94
CA TYR A 3 8.21 -7.21 3.62
C TYR A 3 9.03 -8.09 2.67
N THR A 4 8.48 -8.51 1.53
CA THR A 4 9.26 -9.20 0.48
C THR A 4 10.35 -8.29 -0.08
N PHE A 5 10.05 -7.00 -0.29
CA PHE A 5 11.06 -6.01 -0.71
C PHE A 5 12.08 -5.73 0.39
N LYS A 6 11.65 -5.55 1.65
CA LYS A 6 12.57 -5.36 2.79
C LYS A 6 13.50 -6.56 2.97
N LYS A 7 12.98 -7.78 2.85
CA LYS A 7 13.79 -9.02 2.89
C LYS A 7 14.79 -9.08 1.72
N ALA A 8 14.37 -8.66 0.52
CA ALA A 8 15.25 -8.57 -0.64
C ALA A 8 16.37 -7.52 -0.48
N GLN A 9 16.16 -6.48 0.33
CA GLN A 9 17.18 -5.49 0.74
C GLN A 9 18.11 -6.00 1.86
N GLY A 10 17.81 -7.17 2.45
CA GLY A 10 18.62 -7.77 3.53
C GLY A 10 18.14 -7.45 4.95
N HIS A 11 16.99 -6.80 5.13
CA HIS A 11 16.42 -6.54 6.46
C HIS A 11 15.81 -7.79 7.09
N THR A 12 15.76 -7.82 8.43
CA THR A 12 14.97 -8.82 9.16
C THR A 12 13.50 -8.42 9.15
N ILE A 13 12.62 -9.40 8.93
CA ILE A 13 11.17 -9.18 8.85
C ILE A 13 10.40 -9.97 9.92
N GLY A 14 11.11 -10.68 10.82
CA GLY A 14 10.53 -11.63 11.76
C GLY A 14 9.53 -12.58 11.11
N LYS A 15 8.34 -12.69 11.69
CA LYS A 15 7.22 -13.54 11.23
C LYS A 15 6.33 -12.88 10.17
N SER A 16 6.76 -11.75 9.59
CA SER A 16 5.95 -11.02 8.61
C SER A 16 5.73 -11.82 7.33
N LEU A 17 4.61 -11.57 6.65
CA LEU A 17 4.24 -12.27 5.42
C LEU A 17 5.30 -12.08 4.32
N LEU A 18 5.81 -13.20 3.80
CA LEU A 18 6.88 -13.27 2.82
C LEU A 18 6.50 -14.19 1.66
N GLU A 19 6.76 -13.72 0.45
CA GLU A 19 6.73 -14.52 -0.78
C GLU A 19 8.17 -14.81 -1.20
N GLU A 20 8.74 -15.91 -0.71
CA GLU A 20 10.16 -16.25 -0.92
C GLU A 20 10.51 -16.40 -2.41
N ASP A 21 9.59 -16.94 -3.21
CA ASP A 21 9.75 -17.12 -4.66
C ASP A 21 9.77 -15.78 -5.44
N LYS A 22 9.40 -14.66 -4.79
CA LYS A 22 9.37 -13.31 -5.39
C LYS A 22 10.56 -12.43 -5.00
N LEU A 23 11.54 -12.94 -4.25
CA LEU A 23 12.68 -12.14 -3.81
C LEU A 23 13.50 -11.58 -4.98
N ASP A 24 13.78 -12.40 -6.00
CA ASP A 24 14.54 -11.94 -7.17
C ASP A 24 13.75 -10.93 -8.01
N TYR A 25 12.43 -11.14 -8.12
CA TYR A 25 11.54 -10.17 -8.76
C TYR A 25 11.54 -8.83 -8.02
N ALA A 26 11.49 -8.84 -6.68
CA ALA A 26 11.56 -7.61 -5.88
C ALA A 26 12.87 -6.85 -6.12
N LYS A 27 14.02 -7.55 -6.19
CA LYS A 27 15.32 -6.95 -6.52
C LYS A 27 15.33 -6.32 -7.91
N GLU A 28 14.81 -7.04 -8.91
CA GLU A 28 14.70 -6.53 -10.28
C GLU A 28 13.86 -5.25 -10.33
N MET A 29 12.72 -5.23 -9.63
CA MET A 29 11.84 -4.06 -9.60
C MET A 29 12.49 -2.86 -8.91
N MET A 30 13.24 -3.06 -7.82
CA MET A 30 14.01 -1.98 -7.18
C MET A 30 15.07 -1.41 -8.12
N ALA A 31 15.86 -2.26 -8.78
CA ALA A 31 16.87 -1.83 -9.75
C ALA A 31 16.25 -1.11 -10.95
N LYS A 32 15.12 -1.59 -11.44
CA LYS A 32 14.37 -0.96 -12.55
C LYS A 32 13.81 0.41 -12.16
N ALA A 33 13.32 0.56 -10.93
CA ALA A 33 12.86 1.86 -10.42
C ALA A 33 14.02 2.86 -10.37
N GLU A 34 15.16 2.46 -9.82
CA GLU A 34 16.38 3.27 -9.76
C GLU A 34 16.86 3.68 -11.17
N ALA A 35 16.98 2.72 -12.10
CA ALA A 35 17.41 2.98 -13.47
C ALA A 35 16.49 3.95 -14.24
N LYS A 36 15.20 4.02 -13.86
CA LYS A 36 14.22 4.95 -14.43
C LYS A 36 14.09 6.26 -13.66
N GLY A 37 14.87 6.46 -12.59
CA GLY A 37 14.74 7.63 -11.71
C GLY A 37 13.41 7.68 -10.96
N VAL A 38 12.72 6.55 -10.81
CA VAL A 38 11.48 6.44 -10.03
C VAL A 38 11.84 6.33 -8.56
N LYS A 39 11.33 7.27 -7.75
CA LYS A 39 11.51 7.24 -6.31
C LYS A 39 10.63 6.16 -5.68
N LEU A 40 11.19 4.97 -5.46
CA LEU A 40 10.53 3.90 -4.73
C LEU A 40 10.67 4.12 -3.22
N LEU A 41 9.54 4.30 -2.54
CA LEU A 41 9.50 4.44 -1.09
C LEU A 41 9.06 3.10 -0.47
N LEU A 42 9.86 2.60 0.47
CA LEU A 42 9.53 1.44 1.31
C LEU A 42 9.45 1.90 2.76
N PRO A 43 8.73 1.17 3.64
CA PRO A 43 8.63 1.54 5.04
C PRO A 43 9.99 1.57 5.74
N VAL A 44 10.15 2.55 6.64
CA VAL A 44 11.34 2.77 7.47
C VAL A 44 11.09 2.48 8.95
N ASP A 45 9.84 2.24 9.31
CA ASP A 45 9.37 1.81 10.62
C ASP A 45 8.02 1.10 10.46
N HIS A 46 7.68 0.29 11.46
CA HIS A 46 6.51 -0.59 11.41
C HIS A 46 5.75 -0.58 12.72
N ILE A 47 4.45 -0.85 12.65
CA ILE A 47 3.67 -1.32 13.79
C ILE A 47 3.60 -2.83 13.68
N CYS A 48 4.08 -3.52 14.71
CA CYS A 48 4.20 -4.96 14.77
C CYS A 48 3.40 -5.54 15.93
N ALA A 49 3.21 -6.86 15.91
CA ALA A 49 2.69 -7.61 17.05
C ALA A 49 3.31 -9.01 17.11
N ALA A 50 3.17 -9.68 18.26
CA ALA A 50 3.63 -11.06 18.42
C ALA A 50 2.67 -12.10 17.81
N GLU A 51 1.41 -11.74 17.62
CA GLU A 51 0.35 -12.58 17.07
C GLU A 51 -0.57 -11.81 16.13
N PHE A 52 -1.16 -12.50 15.16
CA PHE A 52 -2.14 -11.93 14.25
C PHE A 52 -3.51 -11.91 14.93
N SER A 53 -3.78 -10.87 15.71
CA SER A 53 -5.04 -10.71 16.44
C SER A 53 -5.48 -9.26 16.55
N ALA A 54 -6.78 -9.03 16.66
CA ALA A 54 -7.35 -7.70 16.88
C ALA A 54 -7.00 -7.15 18.28
N GLU A 55 -6.80 -8.06 19.24
CA GLU A 55 -6.44 -7.76 20.64
C GLU A 55 -4.92 -7.69 20.86
N ALA A 56 -4.11 -7.92 19.83
CA ALA A 56 -2.66 -7.93 19.97
C ALA A 56 -2.12 -6.53 20.32
N GLU A 57 -1.16 -6.48 21.24
CA GLU A 57 -0.53 -5.21 21.66
C GLU A 57 0.42 -4.69 20.56
N PRO A 58 0.20 -3.47 20.03
CA PRO A 58 1.01 -2.92 18.97
C PRO A 58 2.38 -2.44 19.48
N VAL A 59 3.45 -2.85 18.79
CA VAL A 59 4.83 -2.44 19.08
C VAL A 59 5.39 -1.68 17.89
N VAL A 60 5.90 -0.47 18.11
CA VAL A 60 6.61 0.28 17.07
C VAL A 60 8.02 -0.29 16.94
N THR A 61 8.43 -0.64 15.72
CA THR A 61 9.78 -1.12 15.40
C THR A 61 10.42 -0.25 14.32
N GLY A 62 11.75 -0.33 14.17
CA GLY A 62 12.49 0.36 13.11
C GLY A 62 12.41 -0.37 11.78
N GLU A 63 13.46 -0.28 10.96
CA GLU A 63 13.51 -0.98 9.67
C GLU A 63 13.60 -2.50 9.79
N ASP A 64 14.30 -2.97 10.82
CA ASP A 64 14.49 -4.39 11.11
C ASP A 64 13.48 -4.84 12.17
N ILE A 65 12.66 -5.83 11.80
CA ILE A 65 11.63 -6.40 12.67
C ILE A 65 12.25 -7.56 13.46
N PRO A 66 12.09 -7.59 14.80
CA PRO A 66 12.54 -8.71 15.64
C PRO A 66 11.89 -10.04 15.24
N GLU A 67 12.63 -11.14 15.42
CA GLU A 67 12.19 -12.51 15.03
C GLU A 67 10.84 -12.93 15.63
N GLU A 68 10.48 -12.43 16.81
CA GLU A 68 9.24 -12.80 17.49
C GLU A 68 8.01 -12.04 17.00
N LEU A 69 8.21 -10.96 16.25
CA LEU A 69 7.15 -10.04 15.83
C LEU A 69 6.85 -10.19 14.33
N MET A 70 5.66 -9.75 13.94
CA MET A 70 5.25 -9.57 12.55
C MET A 70 4.78 -8.14 12.34
N GLY A 71 5.12 -7.54 11.21
CA GLY A 71 4.62 -6.23 10.82
C GLY A 71 3.17 -6.30 10.36
N MET A 72 2.33 -5.45 10.94
CA MET A 72 0.89 -5.42 10.72
C MET A 72 0.38 -4.07 10.18
N ASP A 73 1.16 -3.00 10.34
CA ASP A 73 0.90 -1.68 9.73
C ASP A 73 2.21 -0.90 9.54
N ILE A 74 2.18 0.20 8.81
CA ILE A 74 3.32 1.11 8.68
C ILE A 74 3.46 1.99 9.93
N GLY A 75 4.71 2.27 10.32
CA GLY A 75 5.01 3.11 11.48
C GLY A 75 4.81 4.61 11.20
N PRO A 76 4.84 5.44 12.26
CA PRO A 76 4.59 6.88 12.16
C PRO A 76 5.57 7.63 11.24
N LYS A 77 6.86 7.25 11.20
CA LYS A 77 7.83 7.91 10.32
C LYS A 77 7.55 7.60 8.84
N THR A 78 7.14 6.37 8.55
CA THR A 78 6.72 5.95 7.21
C THR A 78 5.47 6.71 6.79
N VAL A 79 4.49 6.88 7.69
CA VAL A 79 3.31 7.70 7.42
C VAL A 79 3.71 9.12 7.04
N GLU A 80 4.58 9.78 7.81
CA GLU A 80 5.05 11.13 7.50
C GLU A 80 5.73 11.21 6.13
N LEU A 81 6.61 10.25 5.84
CA LEU A 81 7.31 10.15 4.56
C LEU A 81 6.34 10.01 3.37
N TYR A 82 5.32 9.17 3.52
CA TYR A 82 4.35 8.91 2.46
C TYR A 82 3.38 10.08 2.29
N LYS A 83 2.95 10.72 3.39
CA LYS A 83 2.17 11.96 3.36
C LYS A 83 2.91 13.05 2.58
N ALA A 84 4.20 13.23 2.83
CA ALA A 84 5.01 14.21 2.12
C ALA A 84 5.15 13.89 0.62
N ALA A 85 5.19 12.61 0.24
CA ALA A 85 5.27 12.19 -1.16
C ALA A 85 3.95 12.41 -1.92
N VAL A 86 2.81 12.26 -1.24
CA VAL A 86 1.48 12.47 -1.81
C VAL A 86 1.11 13.95 -1.89
N GLN A 87 1.61 14.77 -0.98
CA GLN A 87 1.30 16.19 -0.93
C GLN A 87 1.71 16.91 -2.22
N GLY A 88 0.74 17.53 -2.89
CA GLY A 88 0.97 18.26 -4.14
C GLY A 88 1.12 17.37 -5.39
N ALA A 89 0.92 16.06 -5.28
CA ALA A 89 0.86 15.18 -6.43
C ALA A 89 -0.36 15.55 -7.31
N GLY A 90 -0.12 15.77 -8.61
CA GLY A 90 -1.19 16.07 -9.57
C GLY A 90 -2.12 14.89 -9.85
N THR A 91 -1.62 13.66 -9.66
CA THR A 91 -2.41 12.44 -9.75
C THR A 91 -1.90 11.39 -8.78
N VAL A 92 -2.81 10.71 -8.08
CA VAL A 92 -2.51 9.62 -7.16
C VAL A 92 -3.40 8.43 -7.50
N VAL A 93 -2.77 7.28 -7.73
CA VAL A 93 -3.46 5.98 -7.85
C VAL A 93 -3.13 5.17 -6.61
N TRP A 94 -4.14 4.76 -5.86
CA TRP A 94 -3.96 3.97 -4.64
C TRP A 94 -4.68 2.62 -4.75
N ASN A 95 -3.91 1.54 -4.60
CA ASN A 95 -4.38 0.17 -4.57
C ASN A 95 -3.66 -0.65 -3.49
N GLY A 96 -4.44 -1.22 -2.56
CA GLY A 96 -3.98 -1.97 -1.40
C GLY A 96 -3.86 -1.12 -0.11
N PRO A 97 -4.38 -1.57 1.03
CA PRO A 97 -4.16 -0.89 2.32
C PRO A 97 -2.69 -0.97 2.76
N MET A 98 -2.32 -0.17 3.76
CA MET A 98 -0.94 -0.15 4.30
C MET A 98 -0.69 -1.25 5.33
N GLY A 99 -1.75 -1.79 5.92
CA GLY A 99 -1.72 -2.76 7.02
C GLY A 99 -3.06 -3.47 7.18
N VAL A 100 -3.20 -4.19 8.30
CA VAL A 100 -4.39 -4.97 8.67
C VAL A 100 -5.46 -4.04 9.24
N PHE A 101 -6.04 -3.20 8.38
CA PHE A 101 -6.91 -2.09 8.76
C PHE A 101 -8.25 -2.51 9.39
N GLU A 102 -8.60 -3.79 9.29
CA GLU A 102 -9.72 -4.41 10.00
C GLU A 102 -9.52 -4.37 11.52
N PHE A 103 -8.27 -4.34 12.00
CA PHE A 103 -7.94 -4.27 13.41
C PHE A 103 -7.65 -2.82 13.82
N ALA A 104 -8.37 -2.33 14.82
CA ALA A 104 -8.27 -0.93 15.26
C ALA A 104 -6.86 -0.51 15.68
N SER A 105 -6.06 -1.44 16.22
CA SER A 105 -4.66 -1.20 16.60
C SER A 105 -3.71 -1.07 15.40
N PHE A 106 -4.11 -1.51 14.21
CA PHE A 106 -3.28 -1.66 13.00
C PHE A 106 -3.89 -1.01 11.74
N ASN A 107 -4.77 -0.01 11.93
CA ASN A 107 -5.41 0.72 10.84
C ASN A 107 -4.89 2.15 10.62
N LYS A 108 -4.04 2.64 11.52
CA LYS A 108 -3.65 4.06 11.57
C LYS A 108 -2.88 4.47 10.33
N GLY A 109 -1.98 3.63 9.84
CA GLY A 109 -1.22 3.88 8.62
C GLY A 109 -2.13 3.95 7.40
N THR A 110 -3.05 2.99 7.27
CA THR A 110 -4.04 2.98 6.19
C THR A 110 -4.94 4.22 6.20
N PHE A 111 -5.46 4.60 7.38
CA PHE A 111 -6.35 5.76 7.48
C PHE A 111 -5.62 7.08 7.31
N ALA A 112 -4.36 7.17 7.77
CA ALA A 112 -3.51 8.31 7.54
C ALA A 112 -3.21 8.51 6.04
N MET A 113 -3.06 7.42 5.28
CA MET A 113 -2.93 7.50 3.82
C MET A 113 -4.24 7.88 3.15
N ALA A 114 -5.38 7.36 3.59
CA ALA A 114 -6.69 7.77 3.07
C ALA A 114 -6.91 9.29 3.22
N GLU A 115 -6.59 9.85 4.39
CA GLU A 115 -6.61 11.28 4.63
C GLU A 115 -5.65 12.05 3.70
N ALA A 116 -4.41 11.55 3.54
CA ALA A 116 -3.40 12.22 2.74
C ALA A 116 -3.78 12.28 1.25
N VAL A 117 -4.28 11.16 0.73
CA VAL A 117 -4.77 11.06 -0.64
C VAL A 117 -5.96 11.99 -0.83
N ALA A 118 -6.95 11.94 0.07
CA ALA A 118 -8.13 12.81 0.02
C ALA A 118 -7.81 14.32 0.04
N ASN A 119 -6.69 14.71 0.63
CA ASN A 119 -6.25 16.10 0.73
C ASN A 119 -5.09 16.45 -0.21
N CYS A 120 -4.73 15.59 -1.18
CA CYS A 120 -3.53 15.81 -2.02
C CYS A 120 -3.66 16.99 -2.99
N GLY A 121 -4.89 17.43 -3.28
CA GLY A 121 -5.20 18.56 -4.17
C GLY A 121 -5.19 18.23 -5.67
N GLY A 122 -4.88 16.99 -6.05
CA GLY A 122 -4.87 16.48 -7.42
C GLY A 122 -5.99 15.47 -7.70
N VAL A 123 -5.89 14.78 -8.84
CA VAL A 123 -6.81 13.70 -9.21
C VAL A 123 -6.47 12.45 -8.40
N THR A 124 -7.45 11.89 -7.70
CA THR A 124 -7.26 10.67 -6.88
C THR A 124 -8.09 9.51 -7.42
N ILE A 125 -7.43 8.36 -7.62
CA ILE A 125 -8.04 7.15 -8.17
C ILE A 125 -7.80 6.02 -7.16
N ILE A 126 -8.88 5.48 -6.61
CA ILE A 126 -8.84 4.32 -5.72
C ILE A 126 -9.22 3.07 -6.51
N GLY A 127 -8.34 2.08 -6.50
CA GLY A 127 -8.55 0.78 -7.14
C GLY A 127 -8.54 -0.35 -6.12
N GLY A 128 -9.33 -1.40 -6.37
CA GLY A 128 -9.43 -2.58 -5.51
C GLY A 128 -10.42 -2.44 -4.36
N GLY A 129 -11.07 -3.55 -4.00
CA GLY A 129 -12.14 -3.57 -3.00
C GLY A 129 -11.69 -3.14 -1.60
N ASP A 130 -10.50 -3.57 -1.18
CA ASP A 130 -9.99 -3.25 0.17
C ASP A 130 -9.64 -1.77 0.32
N SER A 131 -9.03 -1.15 -0.70
CA SER A 131 -8.77 0.29 -0.69
C SER A 131 -10.05 1.11 -0.71
N ALA A 132 -11.06 0.69 -1.50
CA ALA A 132 -12.38 1.31 -1.49
C ALA A 132 -13.02 1.22 -0.08
N SER A 133 -12.98 0.04 0.55
CA SER A 133 -13.46 -0.14 1.92
C SER A 133 -12.70 0.72 2.94
N ALA A 134 -11.38 0.86 2.78
CA ALA A 134 -10.55 1.68 3.65
C ALA A 134 -10.90 3.18 3.58
N VAL A 135 -11.12 3.74 2.36
CA VAL A 135 -11.55 5.15 2.23
C VAL A 135 -12.97 5.39 2.74
N GLU A 136 -13.86 4.41 2.61
CA GLU A 136 -15.21 4.48 3.19
C GLU A 136 -15.16 4.49 4.72
N LYS A 137 -14.47 3.51 5.33
CA LYS A 137 -14.38 3.38 6.80
C LYS A 137 -13.65 4.55 7.46
N SER A 138 -12.72 5.19 6.74
CA SER A 138 -12.01 6.39 7.22
C SER A 138 -12.81 7.69 7.03
N GLY A 139 -13.96 7.65 6.35
CA GLY A 139 -14.83 8.81 6.14
C GLY A 139 -14.35 9.78 5.07
N TYR A 140 -13.46 9.34 4.16
CA TYR A 140 -12.85 10.19 3.13
C TYR A 140 -13.37 9.92 1.71
N ALA A 141 -14.28 8.96 1.53
CA ALA A 141 -14.78 8.56 0.21
C ALA A 141 -15.30 9.74 -0.64
N GLU A 142 -16.04 10.68 -0.05
CA GLU A 142 -16.59 11.85 -0.78
C GLU A 142 -15.52 12.83 -1.31
N LYS A 143 -14.29 12.78 -0.75
CA LYS A 143 -13.17 13.63 -1.17
C LYS A 143 -12.30 12.98 -2.25
N ILE A 144 -12.56 11.72 -2.58
CA ILE A 144 -11.83 11.01 -3.63
C ILE A 144 -12.45 11.36 -4.99
N THR A 145 -11.61 11.64 -5.99
CA THR A 145 -12.06 12.00 -7.34
C THR A 145 -12.72 10.82 -8.06
N HIS A 146 -12.16 9.62 -7.92
CA HIS A 146 -12.73 8.39 -8.49
C HIS A 146 -12.46 7.18 -7.59
N ILE A 147 -13.53 6.47 -7.24
CA ILE A 147 -13.46 5.15 -6.58
C ILE A 147 -13.95 4.14 -7.61
N SER A 148 -13.06 3.25 -8.04
CA SER A 148 -13.44 2.23 -9.00
C SER A 148 -14.22 1.09 -8.34
N THR A 149 -15.34 0.71 -8.96
CA THR A 149 -16.12 -0.48 -8.62
C THR A 149 -15.74 -1.70 -9.47
N GLY A 150 -14.78 -1.56 -10.39
CA GLY A 150 -14.38 -2.64 -11.31
C GLY A 150 -13.58 -3.76 -10.67
N GLY A 151 -13.12 -3.61 -9.43
CA GLY A 151 -12.34 -4.63 -8.72
C GLY A 151 -11.14 -5.10 -9.55
N GLY A 152 -11.13 -6.40 -9.88
CA GLY A 152 -10.09 -7.00 -10.72
C GLY A 152 -9.98 -6.39 -12.13
N ALA A 153 -11.09 -5.96 -12.74
CA ALA A 153 -11.05 -5.35 -14.07
C ALA A 153 -10.27 -4.03 -14.08
N SER A 154 -10.29 -3.27 -12.99
CA SER A 154 -9.51 -2.04 -12.86
C SER A 154 -8.02 -2.32 -12.72
N LEU A 155 -7.66 -3.42 -12.05
CA LEU A 155 -6.27 -3.86 -11.96
C LEU A 155 -5.75 -4.33 -13.30
N GLU A 156 -6.51 -5.17 -14.02
CA GLU A 156 -6.14 -5.61 -15.37
C GLU A 156 -5.97 -4.43 -16.34
N PHE A 157 -6.82 -3.41 -16.24
CA PHE A 157 -6.66 -2.19 -17.02
C PHE A 157 -5.38 -1.44 -16.66
N LEU A 158 -5.05 -1.31 -15.36
CA LEU A 158 -3.81 -0.67 -14.90
C LEU A 158 -2.55 -1.48 -15.26
N GLU A 159 -2.68 -2.81 -15.40
CA GLU A 159 -1.63 -3.68 -15.95
C GLU A 159 -1.42 -3.46 -17.46
N GLY A 160 -2.29 -2.70 -18.14
CA GLY A 160 -2.24 -2.44 -19.57
C GLY A 160 -2.85 -3.54 -20.44
N LYS A 161 -3.66 -4.43 -19.86
CA LYS A 161 -4.36 -5.48 -20.60
C LYS A 161 -5.55 -4.90 -21.37
N GLU A 162 -5.83 -5.50 -22.53
CA GLU A 162 -7.07 -5.23 -23.25
C GLU A 162 -8.23 -5.93 -22.55
N LEU A 163 -9.24 -5.16 -22.13
CA LEU A 163 -10.45 -5.70 -21.54
C LEU A 163 -11.45 -6.03 -22.65
N PRO A 164 -11.86 -7.31 -22.85
CA PRO A 164 -12.71 -7.69 -23.98
C PRO A 164 -14.05 -6.92 -24.03
N GLY A 165 -14.64 -6.65 -22.86
CA GLY A 165 -15.89 -5.89 -22.74
C GLY A 165 -15.76 -4.39 -23.01
N VAL A 166 -14.54 -3.84 -23.00
CA VAL A 166 -14.26 -2.45 -23.40
C VAL A 166 -13.87 -2.41 -24.87
N ALA A 167 -13.03 -3.35 -25.33
CA ALA A 167 -12.56 -3.43 -26.71
C ALA A 167 -13.72 -3.49 -27.71
N CYS A 168 -14.76 -4.29 -27.44
CA CYS A 168 -15.92 -4.39 -28.32
C CYS A 168 -16.77 -3.12 -28.42
N LEU A 169 -16.52 -2.11 -27.57
CA LEU A 169 -17.18 -0.81 -27.61
C LEU A 169 -16.40 0.23 -28.42
N LEU A 170 -15.12 -0.02 -28.71
CA LEU A 170 -14.22 0.90 -29.41
C LEU A 170 -14.38 0.87 -30.94
N ASP A 171 -15.19 -0.06 -31.48
CA ASP A 171 -15.53 -0.16 -32.91
C ASP A 171 -16.51 0.94 -33.39
N LYS A 172 -16.57 2.10 -32.72
CA LYS A 172 -17.45 3.22 -33.07
C LYS A 172 -16.73 4.56 -33.20
#